data_AF-A0A7X8CL49-F1
#
_entry.id   AF-A0A7X8CL49-F1
#
_cell.length_a   1.000
_cell.length_b   1.000
_cell.length_c   1.000
_cell.angle_alpha   90.00
_cell.angle_beta   90.00
_cell.angle_gamma   90.00
#
_symmetry.space_group_name_H-M   'P 1'
#
loop_
_entity.id
_entity.type
_entity.pdbx_description
1 polymer ?
#
loop_
_entity_poly.entity_id
_entity_poly.type
_entity_poly.pdbx_seq_one_letter_code
_entity_poly.pdbx_strand_id
1 'polypeptide(L)'
;MRGRKVTPNKSLKLLNNARGQLDAVIRLIHDDAAYVDILKQILATISLLRRSHTEILKKYLEECLDENNPKGNGENRTKALTEIMKYMEKNF
;
A
#
# COMPACT_ATOMS: atom_id res chain seq x y z
N MET A 1 -9.12 -8.62 28.12
CA MET A 1 -9.11 -8.74 26.64
C MET A 1 -7.67 -8.77 26.17
N ARG A 2 -7.15 -9.93 25.77
CA ARG A 2 -5.75 -10.10 25.35
C ARG A 2 -5.52 -9.35 24.03
N GLY A 3 -4.55 -8.43 24.03
CA GLY A 3 -4.16 -7.62 22.89
C GLY A 3 -3.87 -8.49 21.67
N ARG A 4 -4.60 -8.23 20.59
CA ARG A 4 -4.37 -8.83 19.28
C ARG A 4 -2.95 -8.42 18.85
N LYS A 5 -1.96 -9.32 18.97
CA LYS A 5 -0.66 -9.17 18.31
C LYS A 5 -0.96 -8.93 16.84
N VAL A 6 -0.70 -7.72 16.35
CA VAL A 6 -0.80 -7.40 14.92
C VAL A 6 0.33 -8.16 14.25
N THR A 7 0.04 -9.34 13.71
CA THR A 7 0.95 -10.01 12.78
C THR A 7 1.29 -9.00 11.68
N PRO A 8 2.57 -8.74 11.37
CA PRO A 8 2.92 -7.77 10.34
C PRO A 8 2.24 -8.15 9.03
N ASN A 9 1.21 -7.41 8.64
CA ASN A 9 0.51 -7.65 7.39
C ASN A 9 1.50 -7.46 6.23
N LYS A 10 1.36 -8.22 5.16
CA LYS A 10 2.23 -8.21 3.97
C LYS A 10 2.49 -6.79 3.46
N SER A 11 1.49 -5.92 3.48
CA SER A 11 1.62 -4.50 3.14
C SER A 11 2.63 -3.75 4.03
N LEU A 12 2.62 -3.98 5.34
CA LEU A 12 3.55 -3.34 6.27
C LEU A 12 5.01 -3.77 6.00
N LYS A 13 5.22 -5.04 5.63
CA LYS A 13 6.56 -5.52 5.22
C LYS A 13 7.03 -4.83 3.94
N LEU A 14 6.15 -4.68 2.95
CA LEU A 14 6.46 -3.98 1.70
C LEU A 14 6.80 -2.50 1.96
N LEU A 15 6.05 -1.82 2.83
CA LEU A 15 6.31 -0.43 3.22
C LEU A 15 7.65 -0.27 3.96
N ASN A 16 7.97 -1.18 4.89
CA ASN A 16 9.25 -1.14 5.59
C ASN A 16 10.43 -1.35 4.63
N ASN A 17 10.27 -2.23 3.63
CA ASN A 17 11.27 -2.42 2.59
C ASN A 17 11.39 -1.16 1.70
N ALA A 18 10.27 -0.56 1.31
CA ALA A 18 10.27 0.68 0.53
C ALA A 18 10.96 1.83 1.28
N ARG A 19 10.74 1.95 2.60
CA ARG A 19 11.45 2.91 3.45
C ARG A 19 12.97 2.69 3.41
N GLY A 20 13.43 1.45 3.58
CA GLY A 20 14.86 1.15 3.49
C GLY A 20 15.46 1.41 2.10
N GLN A 21 14.68 1.21 1.03
CA GLN A 21 15.09 1.56 -0.33
C GLN A 21 15.16 3.07 -0.54
N LEU A 22 14.23 3.83 0.05
CA LEU A 22 14.27 5.30 0.01
C LEU A 22 15.50 5.85 0.74
N ASP A 23 15.83 5.30 1.91
CA ASP A 23 17.06 5.63 2.64
C ASP A 23 18.31 5.35 1.79
N ALA A 24 18.30 4.27 1.00
CA ALA A 24 19.38 3.96 0.07
C ALA A 24 19.46 4.94 -1.11
N VAL A 25 18.33 5.38 -1.67
CA VAL A 25 18.30 6.44 -2.71
C VAL A 25 18.94 7.71 -2.19
N ILE A 26 18.58 8.14 -0.97
CA ILE A 26 19.13 9.35 -0.36
C ILE A 26 20.65 9.24 -0.19
N ARG A 27 21.15 8.07 0.29
CA ARG A 27 22.59 7.83 0.38
C ARG A 27 23.29 7.88 -0.98
N LEU A 28 22.73 7.26 -2.02
CA LEU A 28 23.31 7.29 -3.37
C LEU A 28 23.46 8.73 -3.91
N ILE A 29 22.54 9.62 -3.57
CA ILE A 29 22.64 11.03 -3.92
C ILE A 29 23.77 11.72 -3.14
N HIS A 30 23.89 11.45 -1.83
CA HIS A 30 24.97 11.99 -1.02
C HIS A 30 26.36 11.48 -1.41
N ASP A 31 26.43 10.25 -1.93
CA ASP A 31 27.68 9.60 -2.34
C ASP A 31 28.06 9.91 -3.81
N ASP A 32 27.38 10.88 -4.46
CA ASP A 32 27.56 11.22 -5.88
C ASP A 32 27.54 10.00 -6.83
N ALA A 33 26.66 9.03 -6.54
CA ALA A 33 26.54 7.83 -7.34
C ALA A 33 26.01 8.13 -8.76
N ALA A 34 26.24 7.19 -9.68
CA ALA A 34 25.79 7.34 -11.06
C ALA A 34 24.26 7.52 -11.14
N TYR A 35 23.81 8.49 -11.95
CA TYR A 35 22.37 8.79 -12.12
C TYR A 35 21.54 7.57 -12.50
N VAL A 36 22.09 6.67 -13.31
CA VAL A 36 21.41 5.43 -13.74
C VAL A 36 21.07 4.53 -12.55
N ASP A 37 21.92 4.47 -11.53
CA ASP A 37 21.68 3.63 -10.35
C ASP A 37 20.65 4.26 -9.41
N ILE A 38 20.68 5.58 -9.25
CA ILE A 38 19.64 6.34 -8.55
C ILE A 38 18.28 6.11 -9.21
N LEU A 39 18.20 6.24 -10.54
CA LEU A 39 16.96 6.02 -11.30
C LEU A 39 16.43 4.59 -11.13
N LYS A 40 17.30 3.57 -11.22
CA LYS A 40 16.91 2.16 -11.00
C LYS A 40 16.37 1.95 -9.58
N GLN A 41 17.04 2.50 -8.58
CA GLN A 41 16.64 2.33 -7.18
C GLN A 41 15.32 3.05 -6.86
N ILE A 42 15.07 4.21 -7.46
CA ILE A 42 13.77 4.90 -7.37
C ILE A 42 12.65 4.02 -7.95
N LEU A 43 12.86 3.44 -9.15
CA LEU A 43 11.87 2.56 -9.76
C LEU A 43 11.59 1.30 -8.92
N ALA A 44 12.62 0.73 -8.30
CA ALA A 44 12.45 -0.38 -7.35
C ALA A 44 11.58 0.03 -6.14
N THR A 45 11.80 1.23 -5.61
CA THR A 45 11.04 1.78 -4.48
C THR A 45 9.57 1.97 -4.87
N ILE A 46 9.31 2.56 -6.04
CA ILE A 46 7.96 2.75 -6.58
C ILE A 46 7.25 1.40 -6.76
N SER A 47 7.95 0.36 -7.24
CA SER A 47 7.38 -0.98 -7.39
C SER A 47 6.90 -1.56 -6.05
N LEU A 48 7.67 -1.39 -4.98
CA LEU A 48 7.25 -1.81 -3.63
C LEU A 48 6.03 -1.03 -3.13
N LEU A 49 6.00 0.29 -3.34
CA LEU A 49 4.87 1.14 -2.97
C LEU A 49 3.59 0.74 -3.72
N ARG A 50 3.69 0.53 -5.04
CA ARG A 50 2.57 0.05 -5.87
C ARG A 50 2.05 -1.30 -5.37
N ARG A 51 2.94 -2.26 -5.10
CA ARG A 51 2.54 -3.56 -4.55
C ARG A 51 1.84 -3.41 -3.19
N SER A 52 2.38 -2.58 -2.30
CA SER A 52 1.73 -2.34 -0.99
C SER A 52 0.36 -1.70 -1.16
N HIS A 53 0.23 -0.72 -2.05
CA HIS A 53 -1.02 -0.05 -2.37
C HIS A 53 -2.07 -1.07 -2.86
N THR A 54 -1.72 -1.91 -3.84
CA THR A 54 -2.61 -2.95 -4.36
C THR A 54 -3.05 -3.95 -3.28
N GLU A 55 -2.14 -4.38 -2.39
CA GLU A 55 -2.50 -5.32 -1.31
C GLU A 55 -3.47 -4.70 -0.29
N ILE A 56 -3.31 -3.41 0.02
CA ILE A 56 -4.22 -2.68 0.93
C ILE A 56 -5.59 -2.50 0.26
N LEU A 57 -5.60 -2.08 -1.01
CA LEU A 57 -6.83 -1.91 -1.78
C LEU A 57 -7.61 -3.22 -1.91
N LYS A 58 -6.92 -4.33 -2.23
CA LYS A 58 -7.52 -5.66 -2.29
C LYS A 58 -8.19 -6.03 -0.97
N LYS A 59 -7.48 -5.87 0.14
CA LYS A 59 -8.03 -6.18 1.47
C LYS A 59 -9.25 -5.32 1.79
N TYR A 60 -9.22 -4.04 1.45
CA TYR A 60 -10.36 -3.15 1.66
C TYR A 60 -11.59 -3.60 0.85
N LEU A 61 -11.39 -4.00 -0.41
CA LEU A 61 -12.45 -4.56 -1.26
C LEU A 61 -13.02 -5.86 -0.69
N GLU A 62 -12.17 -6.78 -0.22
CA GLU A 62 -12.59 -8.02 0.45
C GLU A 62 -13.46 -7.71 1.69
N GLU A 63 -13.05 -6.75 2.52
CA GLU A 63 -13.80 -6.34 3.71
C GLU A 63 -15.16 -5.69 3.36
N CYS A 64 -15.26 -4.95 2.26
CA CYS A 64 -16.52 -4.33 1.81
C CYS A 64 -17.52 -5.37 1.28
N LEU A 65 -17.02 -6.45 0.68
CA LEU A 65 -17.84 -7.50 0.08
C LEU A 65 -18.21 -8.62 1.06
N ASP A 66 -17.52 -8.75 2.18
CA ASP A 66 -17.84 -9.73 3.23
C ASP A 66 -19.18 -9.40 3.90
N GLU A 67 -20.19 -10.26 3.71
CA GLU A 67 -21.53 -10.12 4.29
C GLU A 67 -21.55 -10.26 5.81
N ASN A 68 -20.52 -10.90 6.39
CA ASN A 68 -20.37 -11.04 7.84
C ASN A 68 -19.70 -9.79 8.46
N ASN A 69 -19.21 -8.87 7.64
CA ASN A 69 -18.62 -7.61 8.10
C ASN A 69 -19.72 -6.55 8.31
N PRO A 70 -19.73 -5.80 9.42
CA PRO A 70 -20.66 -4.67 9.62
C PRO A 70 -20.63 -3.63 8.48
N LYS A 71 -19.48 -3.48 7.80
CA LYS A 71 -19.34 -2.63 6.61
C LYS A 71 -19.95 -3.23 5.35
N GLY A 72 -20.18 -4.54 5.33
CA GLY A 72 -20.78 -5.28 4.22
C GLY A 72 -22.31 -5.28 4.22
N ASN A 73 -22.98 -4.68 5.21
CA ASN A 73 -24.45 -4.54 5.17
C ASN A 73 -24.87 -3.57 4.03
N GLY A 74 -26.05 -3.78 3.44
CA GLY A 74 -26.46 -3.18 2.16
C GLY A 74 -26.15 -1.69 1.96
N GLU A 75 -26.52 -0.83 2.90
CA GLU A 75 -26.30 0.62 2.78
C GLU A 75 -24.82 0.99 2.99
N ASN A 76 -24.14 0.34 3.94
CA ASN A 76 -22.72 0.54 4.20
C ASN A 76 -21.85 0.06 3.03
N ARG A 77 -22.21 -1.06 2.39
CA ARG A 77 -21.52 -1.62 1.22
C ARG A 77 -21.59 -0.67 0.04
N THR A 78 -22.79 -0.19 -0.29
CA THR A 78 -22.98 0.73 -1.43
C THR A 78 -22.18 2.01 -1.25
N LYS A 79 -22.17 2.59 -0.04
CA LYS A 79 -21.34 3.77 0.29
C LYS A 79 -19.86 3.48 0.15
N ALA A 80 -19.37 2.37 0.71
CA ALA A 80 -17.95 2.00 0.64
C ALA A 80 -17.48 1.73 -0.80
N LEU A 81 -18.28 1.03 -1.61
CA LEU A 81 -17.98 0.82 -3.04
C LEU A 81 -17.94 2.14 -3.82
N THR A 82 -18.89 3.05 -3.56
CA THR A 82 -18.90 4.38 -4.19
C THR A 82 -17.63 5.18 -3.86
N GLU A 83 -17.16 5.11 -2.62
CA GLU A 83 -15.93 5.76 -2.20
C GLU A 83 -14.70 5.17 -2.91
N ILE A 84 -14.63 3.85 -3.05
CA ILE A 84 -13.55 3.18 -3.81
C ILE A 84 -13.59 3.59 -5.27
N MET A 85 -14.76 3.62 -5.91
CA MET A 85 -14.86 4.02 -7.31
C MET A 85 -14.33 5.44 -7.52
N LYS A 86 -14.72 6.40 -6.67
CA LYS A 86 -14.18 7.76 -6.69
C LYS A 86 -12.67 7.81 -6.47
N TYR A 87 -12.17 6.98 -5.57
CA TYR A 87 -10.73 6.84 -5.36
C TYR A 87 -10.03 6.34 -6.63
N MET A 88 -10.58 5.32 -7.29
CA MET A 88 -10.04 4.75 -8.52
C MET A 88 -10.02 5.77 -9.65
N GLU A 89 -11.10 6.50 -9.89
CA GLU A 89 -11.21 7.54 -10.93
C GLU A 89 -10.16 8.65 -10.81
N LYS A 90 -9.70 8.93 -9.59
CA LYS A 90 -8.73 10.01 -9.32
C LYS A 90 -7.27 9.55 -9.41
N ASN A 91 -7.01 8.26 -9.17
CA ASN A 91 -5.65 7.75 -8.93
C ASN A 91 -5.20 6.71 -9.96
N PHE A 92 -6.07 6.33 -10.90
CA PHE A 92 -5.80 5.46 -12.04
C PHE A 92 -6.29 6.14 -13.32
#